data_AF-A0A6S7HEY7-F1
#
_entry.id   AF-A0A6S7HEY7-F1
#
_cell.length_a   1.000
_cell.length_b   1.000
_cell.length_c   1.000
_cell.angle_alpha   90.00
_cell.angle_beta   90.00
_cell.angle_gamma   90.00
#
_symmetry.space_group_name_H-M   'P 1'
#
loop_
_entity.id
_entity.type
_entity.pdbx_description
1 polymer ?
#
loop_
_entity_poly.entity_id
_entity_poly.type
_entity_poly.pdbx_seq_one_letter_code
_entity_poly.pdbx_strand_id
1 'polypeptide(L)'
;MNLDKLCKRAVFVATPSSFKQFITDNCKGDEKRFIENLSIHQLSAAYRDKVLEIFPETRARMGQTRVSIYDALMSGKKCLLKLHQHSKEELLNTDALRTVPLRKEIEILQVLNAVPCPNLVRLFGSRTEAPMHMIVERTPKGDLRAYLQGIAILPTPPEAEELLQIALDVCNAMIFLGGKDIIHRDLCAKNCFVFIEEGKLLTKLGDFHLARLSHSGPKSPNNTLSRQQSSSTSVTKDLANQFAVRWMAVEAIQFGEFGDASDVWSFGILLSEIFTFGGKPYINMPSGLSLDRDEDVEEFVLSGNRLELHPKIPESIKVLIQLTMVDADHRPSFTSLRENFLAIKFEDDIYASPANFEYSYVNYNASDI
;
A
#
# COMPACT_ATOMS: atom_id res chain seq x y z
N MET A 1 14.36 -22.19 33.36
CA MET A 1 14.56 -20.75 33.08
C MET A 1 13.58 -20.32 32.00
N ASN A 2 12.62 -19.42 32.19
CA ASN A 2 11.82 -19.16 33.37
C ASN A 2 10.39 -18.96 32.80
N LEU A 3 9.53 -19.98 32.88
CA LEU A 3 8.11 -19.87 32.49
C LEU A 3 7.49 -18.64 33.17
N ASP A 4 7.99 -18.32 34.36
CA ASP A 4 7.67 -17.16 35.18
C ASP A 4 8.04 -15.78 34.55
N LYS A 5 9.09 -15.70 33.71
CA LYS A 5 9.41 -14.48 32.93
C LYS A 5 8.55 -14.37 31.68
N LEU A 6 8.23 -15.49 31.02
CA LEU A 6 7.23 -15.55 29.95
C LEU A 6 5.85 -15.15 30.50
N CYS A 7 5.49 -15.66 31.68
CA CYS A 7 4.31 -15.28 32.44
C CYS A 7 4.35 -13.79 32.77
N LYS A 8 5.42 -13.22 33.35
CA LYS A 8 5.48 -11.78 33.66
C LYS A 8 5.27 -10.84 32.47
N ARG A 9 5.57 -11.26 31.24
CA ARG A 9 5.21 -10.52 30.00
C ARG A 9 3.85 -10.96 29.42
N ALA A 10 3.37 -12.16 29.78
CA ALA A 10 2.03 -12.68 29.53
C ALA A 10 0.94 -12.12 30.47
N VAL A 11 1.32 -11.54 31.61
CA VAL A 11 0.45 -11.16 32.75
C VAL A 11 -0.33 -9.86 32.46
N PHE A 12 -1.24 -9.95 31.50
CA PHE A 12 -2.51 -9.23 31.53
C PHE A 12 -3.69 -10.17 31.24
N VAL A 13 -3.46 -11.49 31.31
CA VAL A 13 -4.56 -12.45 31.32
C VAL A 13 -5.26 -12.38 32.69
N ALA A 14 -6.59 -12.43 32.63
CA ALA A 14 -7.52 -12.49 33.74
C ALA A 14 -7.17 -13.60 34.77
N THR A 15 -7.99 -13.70 35.81
CA THR A 15 -7.82 -14.52 37.03
C THR A 15 -6.98 -15.82 36.87
N PRO A 16 -6.20 -16.23 37.90
CA PRO A 16 -5.34 -17.42 37.86
C PRO A 16 -5.99 -18.70 37.30
N SER A 17 -7.30 -18.87 37.51
CA SER A 17 -8.09 -19.98 36.98
C SER A 17 -8.19 -19.98 35.45
N SER A 18 -8.40 -18.82 34.83
CA SER A 18 -8.47 -18.65 33.37
C SER A 18 -7.12 -18.90 32.70
N PHE A 19 -6.02 -18.48 33.34
CA PHE A 19 -4.67 -18.73 32.86
C PHE A 19 -4.33 -20.23 32.93
N LYS A 20 -4.67 -20.91 34.02
CA LYS A 20 -4.43 -22.35 34.17
C LYS A 20 -5.19 -23.17 33.11
N GLN A 21 -6.45 -22.82 32.85
CA GLN A 21 -7.25 -23.43 31.77
C GLN A 21 -6.61 -23.19 30.40
N PHE A 22 -6.19 -21.96 30.12
CA PHE A 22 -5.51 -21.60 28.87
C PHE A 22 -4.23 -22.42 28.63
N ILE A 23 -3.38 -22.58 29.64
CA ILE A 23 -2.17 -23.42 29.57
C ILE A 23 -2.54 -24.88 29.26
N THR A 24 -3.51 -25.45 29.98
CA THR A 24 -3.93 -26.85 29.79
C THR A 24 -4.48 -27.13 28.40
N ASP A 25 -5.22 -26.18 27.83
CA ASP A 25 -5.86 -26.33 26.52
C ASP A 25 -4.90 -26.09 25.34
N ASN A 26 -3.85 -25.26 25.53
CA ASN A 26 -3.00 -24.79 24.43
C ASN A 26 -1.55 -25.31 24.46
N CYS A 27 -1.05 -25.89 25.56
CA CYS A 27 0.30 -26.45 25.63
C CYS A 27 0.45 -27.88 25.04
N LYS A 28 -0.36 -28.26 24.04
CA LYS A 28 -0.24 -29.54 23.34
C LYS A 28 0.40 -29.34 21.95
N GLY A 29 1.72 -29.24 21.91
CA GLY A 29 2.53 -29.58 20.73
C GLY A 29 2.93 -28.46 19.75
N ASP A 30 2.33 -27.26 19.76
CA ASP A 30 2.73 -26.15 18.88
C ASP A 30 2.99 -24.85 19.68
N GLU A 31 4.28 -24.63 20.01
CA GLU A 31 4.74 -23.47 20.80
C GLU A 31 4.44 -22.13 20.12
N LYS A 32 4.52 -22.06 18.78
CA LYS A 32 4.21 -20.82 18.03
C LYS A 32 2.73 -20.50 18.12
N ARG A 33 1.88 -21.52 17.96
CA ARG A 33 0.43 -21.38 18.10
C ARG A 33 0.02 -20.98 19.51
N PHE A 34 0.70 -21.52 20.52
CA PHE A 34 0.50 -21.15 21.91
C PHE A 34 0.80 -19.66 22.17
N ILE A 35 1.96 -19.16 21.71
CA ILE A 35 2.36 -17.74 21.86
C ILE A 35 1.37 -16.81 21.14
N GLU A 36 0.95 -17.20 19.94
CA GLU A 36 -0.02 -16.44 19.14
C GLU A 36 -1.39 -16.35 19.84
N ASN A 37 -1.92 -17.47 20.34
CA ASN A 37 -3.19 -17.50 21.08
C ASN A 37 -3.11 -16.66 22.36
N LEU A 38 -1.98 -16.72 23.07
CA LEU A 38 -1.75 -15.89 24.25
C LEU A 38 -1.77 -14.40 23.90
N SER A 39 -1.13 -14.03 22.79
CA SER A 39 -1.12 -12.66 22.29
C SER A 39 -2.54 -12.15 21.99
N ILE A 40 -3.39 -12.98 21.35
CA ILE A 40 -4.80 -12.67 21.08
C ILE A 40 -5.56 -12.38 22.38
N HIS A 41 -5.42 -13.23 23.39
CA HIS A 41 -6.07 -13.01 24.69
C HIS A 41 -5.59 -11.73 25.37
N GLN A 42 -4.30 -11.42 25.31
CA GLN A 42 -3.76 -10.17 25.84
C GLN A 42 -4.32 -8.95 25.13
N LEU A 43 -4.52 -9.01 23.82
CA LEU A 43 -5.10 -7.92 23.05
C LEU A 43 -6.56 -7.67 23.43
N SER A 44 -7.38 -8.71 23.56
CA SER A 44 -8.76 -8.57 24.03
C SER A 44 -8.83 -7.93 25.43
N ALA A 45 -7.85 -8.21 26.29
CA ALA A 45 -7.74 -7.55 27.60
C ALA A 45 -7.26 -6.08 27.49
N ALA A 46 -6.23 -5.81 26.68
CA ALA A 46 -5.63 -4.48 26.52
C ALA A 46 -6.58 -3.47 25.85
N TYR A 47 -7.50 -3.94 25.00
CA TYR A 47 -8.50 -3.13 24.32
C TYR A 47 -9.92 -3.37 24.86
N ARG A 48 -10.06 -3.81 26.12
CA ARG A 48 -11.36 -4.09 26.74
C ARG A 48 -12.30 -2.90 26.66
N ASP A 49 -11.82 -1.70 26.94
CA ASP A 49 -12.64 -0.47 26.94
C ASP A 49 -13.14 -0.09 25.54
N LYS A 50 -12.40 -0.52 24.49
CA LYS A 50 -12.80 -0.33 23.09
C LYS A 50 -13.56 -1.54 22.53
N VAL A 51 -13.80 -2.59 23.34
CA VAL A 51 -14.50 -3.82 22.93
C VAL A 51 -13.89 -4.40 21.65
N LEU A 52 -12.63 -4.85 21.74
CA LEU A 52 -11.96 -5.56 20.65
C LEU A 52 -12.36 -7.05 20.64
N GLU A 53 -13.08 -7.45 19.61
CA GLU A 53 -13.43 -8.83 19.30
C GLU A 53 -12.59 -9.30 18.10
N ILE A 54 -11.80 -10.35 18.28
CA ILE A 54 -10.94 -10.93 17.24
C ILE A 54 -11.57 -12.24 16.81
N PHE A 55 -11.66 -12.50 15.50
CA PHE A 55 -12.23 -13.73 14.92
C PHE A 55 -11.11 -14.71 14.54
N PRO A 56 -10.69 -15.64 15.42
CA PRO A 56 -9.47 -16.43 15.23
C PRO A 56 -9.56 -17.40 14.04
N GLU A 57 -10.77 -17.76 13.62
CA GLU A 57 -11.07 -18.60 12.46
C GLU A 57 -10.72 -17.94 11.13
N THR A 58 -10.67 -16.61 11.08
CA THR A 58 -10.34 -15.84 9.86
C THR A 58 -8.84 -15.71 9.60
N ARG A 59 -8.02 -16.39 10.42
CA ARG A 59 -6.57 -16.24 10.40
C ARG A 59 -5.99 -16.55 9.03
N ALA A 60 -5.40 -15.53 8.41
CA ALA A 60 -4.55 -15.66 7.24
C ALA A 60 -3.07 -15.46 7.60
N ARG A 61 -2.16 -16.14 6.90
CA ARG A 61 -0.71 -15.89 6.99
C ARG A 61 -0.25 -15.12 5.76
N MET A 62 0.53 -14.05 5.97
CA MET A 62 1.10 -13.30 4.87
C MET A 62 2.42 -13.92 4.37
N GLY A 63 2.33 -14.83 3.41
CA GLY A 63 3.50 -15.37 2.70
C GLY A 63 4.63 -15.85 3.63
N GLN A 64 5.87 -15.46 3.34
CA GLN A 64 7.04 -15.73 4.19
C GLN A 64 7.17 -14.78 5.41
N THR A 65 6.27 -13.79 5.56
CA THR A 65 6.33 -12.85 6.67
C THR A 65 5.82 -13.48 7.96
N ARG A 66 6.40 -13.12 9.11
CA ARG A 66 5.97 -13.57 10.44
C ARG A 66 4.77 -12.77 10.94
N VAL A 67 3.77 -12.54 10.09
CA VAL A 67 2.58 -11.76 10.41
C VAL A 67 1.33 -12.59 10.14
N SER A 68 0.45 -12.65 11.13
CA SER A 68 -0.90 -13.18 11.00
C SER A 68 -1.90 -12.04 10.86
N ILE A 69 -2.86 -12.19 9.95
CA ILE A 69 -3.96 -11.26 9.77
C ILE A 69 -5.23 -11.90 10.31
N TYR A 70 -6.01 -11.12 11.05
CA TYR A 70 -7.30 -11.50 11.57
C TYR A 70 -8.33 -10.43 11.24
N ASP A 71 -9.54 -10.90 10.97
CA ASP A 71 -10.71 -10.06 11.01
C ASP A 71 -11.07 -9.77 12.48
N ALA A 72 -11.52 -8.55 12.74
CA ALA A 72 -11.90 -8.12 14.07
C ALA A 72 -13.03 -7.07 14.04
N LEU A 73 -13.66 -6.87 15.19
CA LEU A 73 -14.50 -5.71 15.49
C LEU A 73 -13.85 -4.90 16.62
N MET A 74 -13.81 -3.58 16.46
CA MET A 74 -13.45 -2.67 17.56
C MET A 74 -14.56 -1.64 17.72
N SER A 75 -15.20 -1.63 18.90
CA SER A 75 -16.34 -0.76 19.19
C SER A 75 -17.45 -0.89 18.14
N GLY A 76 -17.71 -2.12 17.70
CA GLY A 76 -18.71 -2.44 16.66
C GLY A 76 -18.27 -2.15 15.22
N LYS A 77 -17.08 -1.58 14.98
CA LYS A 77 -16.56 -1.30 13.64
C LYS A 77 -15.65 -2.42 13.15
N LYS A 78 -15.85 -2.86 11.90
CA LYS A 78 -14.97 -3.84 11.24
C LYS A 78 -13.54 -3.29 11.12
N CYS A 79 -12.58 -4.09 11.55
CA CYS A 79 -11.15 -3.77 11.48
C CYS A 79 -10.33 -5.01 11.10
N LEU A 80 -9.08 -4.78 10.70
CA LEU A 80 -8.09 -5.81 10.47
C LEU A 80 -7.02 -5.72 11.55
N LEU A 81 -6.68 -6.86 12.15
CA LEU A 81 -5.57 -7.00 13.08
C LEU A 81 -4.41 -7.67 12.35
N LYS A 82 -3.28 -6.96 12.19
CA LYS A 82 -1.98 -7.57 11.86
C LYS A 82 -1.22 -7.85 13.15
N LEU A 83 -0.85 -9.10 13.40
CA LEU A 83 -0.17 -9.57 14.61
C LEU A 83 1.16 -10.25 14.25
N HIS A 84 2.27 -9.77 14.85
CA HIS A 84 3.58 -10.42 14.70
C HIS A 84 3.62 -11.77 15.43
N GLN A 85 4.08 -12.81 14.72
CA GLN A 85 4.29 -14.14 15.25
C GLN A 85 5.64 -14.17 15.99
N HIS A 86 5.61 -13.86 17.28
CA HIS A 86 6.81 -13.81 18.11
C HIS A 86 7.40 -15.21 18.28
N SER A 87 8.72 -15.31 18.16
CA SER A 87 9.45 -16.47 18.68
C SER A 87 9.72 -16.30 20.19
N LYS A 88 10.09 -17.40 20.85
CA LYS A 88 10.51 -17.38 22.25
C LYS A 88 11.72 -16.48 22.46
N GLU A 89 12.69 -16.53 21.55
CA GLU A 89 13.90 -15.71 21.59
C GLU A 89 13.55 -14.22 21.53
N GLU A 90 12.60 -13.82 20.69
CA GLU A 90 12.13 -12.43 20.57
C GLU A 90 11.38 -11.94 21.82
N LEU A 91 10.62 -12.83 22.46
CA LEU A 91 9.97 -12.52 23.74
C LEU A 91 10.97 -12.37 24.89
N LEU A 92 12.17 -12.95 24.76
CA LEU A 92 13.23 -12.85 25.76
C LEU A 92 14.21 -11.71 25.46
N ASN A 93 14.40 -11.35 24.19
CA ASN A 93 15.31 -10.31 23.73
C ASN A 93 14.55 -9.23 22.94
N THR A 94 14.31 -8.08 23.57
CA THR A 94 13.59 -6.94 22.97
C THR A 94 14.31 -6.32 21.77
N ASP A 95 15.64 -6.42 21.67
CA ASP A 95 16.36 -5.84 20.55
C ASP A 95 16.10 -6.58 19.24
N ALA A 96 15.72 -7.87 19.31
CA ALA A 96 15.33 -8.67 18.15
C ALA A 96 14.04 -8.14 17.47
N LEU A 97 13.22 -7.35 18.18
CA LEU A 97 12.00 -6.78 17.62
C LEU A 97 12.24 -5.51 16.80
N ARG A 98 13.41 -4.87 16.92
CA ARG A 98 13.72 -3.60 16.23
C ARG A 98 13.82 -3.75 14.72
N THR A 99 14.16 -4.94 14.24
CA THR A 99 14.36 -5.23 12.81
C THR A 99 13.15 -5.88 12.15
N VAL A 100 12.07 -6.11 12.91
CA VAL A 100 10.84 -6.74 12.38
C VAL A 100 10.15 -5.78 11.41
N PRO A 101 9.83 -6.21 10.17
CA PRO A 101 9.21 -5.34 9.17
C PRO A 101 7.92 -4.66 9.64
N LEU A 102 7.05 -5.39 10.35
CA LEU A 102 5.79 -4.85 10.89
C LEU A 102 6.02 -3.65 11.82
N ARG A 103 7.15 -3.61 12.54
CA ARG A 103 7.47 -2.50 13.44
C ARG A 103 7.58 -1.18 12.68
N LYS A 104 8.25 -1.18 11.53
CA LYS A 104 8.44 0.02 10.70
C LYS A 104 7.11 0.55 10.19
N GLU A 105 6.24 -0.35 9.71
CA GLU A 105 4.88 -0.01 9.27
C GLU A 105 4.08 0.65 10.41
N ILE A 106 4.15 0.08 11.62
CA ILE A 106 3.51 0.65 12.83
C ILE A 106 4.04 2.05 13.12
N GLU A 107 5.36 2.24 13.12
CA GLU A 107 6.00 3.52 13.44
C GLU A 107 5.59 4.62 12.43
N ILE A 108 5.57 4.30 11.12
CA ILE A 108 5.08 5.21 10.09
C ILE A 108 3.60 5.56 10.29
N LEU A 109 2.75 4.56 10.51
CA LEU A 109 1.33 4.79 10.74
C LEU A 109 1.04 5.58 12.02
N GLN A 110 1.85 5.43 13.07
CA GLN A 110 1.74 6.25 14.28
C GLN A 110 2.02 7.73 14.00
N VAL A 111 3.03 8.04 13.17
CA VAL A 111 3.34 9.41 12.73
C VAL A 111 2.19 9.97 11.89
N LEU A 112 1.70 9.21 10.91
CA LEU A 112 0.62 9.63 10.02
C LEU A 112 -0.69 9.86 10.78
N ASN A 113 -1.02 8.99 11.75
CA ASN A 113 -2.28 9.05 12.50
C ASN A 113 -2.33 10.19 13.54
N ALA A 114 -1.25 10.96 13.72
CA ALA A 114 -1.24 12.16 14.57
C ALA A 114 -2.12 13.29 14.00
N VAL A 115 -2.32 13.32 12.68
CA VAL A 115 -3.21 14.27 12.00
C VAL A 115 -4.18 13.47 11.13
N PRO A 116 -5.50 13.65 11.27
CA PRO A 116 -6.46 12.94 10.42
C PRO A 116 -6.26 13.26 8.93
N CYS A 117 -6.16 12.23 8.11
CA CYS A 117 -6.23 12.32 6.65
C CYS A 117 -7.32 11.36 6.16
N PRO A 118 -8.35 11.84 5.45
CA PRO A 118 -9.46 10.98 5.00
C PRO A 118 -9.03 9.94 3.97
N ASN A 119 -7.96 10.22 3.22
CA ASN A 119 -7.44 9.34 2.16
C ASN A 119 -6.32 8.40 2.64
N LEU A 120 -6.13 8.23 3.96
CA LEU A 120 -5.22 7.23 4.51
C LEU A 120 -5.98 6.21 5.35
N VAL A 121 -5.54 4.95 5.29
CA VAL A 121 -6.05 3.90 6.18
C VAL A 121 -5.80 4.28 7.64
N ARG A 122 -6.87 4.36 8.42
CA ARG A 122 -6.86 4.79 9.81
C ARG A 122 -6.33 3.70 10.74
N LEU A 123 -5.44 4.10 11.65
CA LEU A 123 -4.94 3.27 12.73
C LEU A 123 -5.86 3.40 13.97
N PHE A 124 -6.48 2.31 14.37
CA PHE A 124 -7.34 2.25 15.56
C PHE A 124 -6.58 1.91 16.85
N GLY A 125 -5.51 1.12 16.73
CA GLY A 125 -4.65 0.72 17.83
C GLY A 125 -3.34 0.10 17.33
N SER A 126 -2.27 0.22 18.09
CA SER A 126 -0.99 -0.42 17.76
C SER A 126 -0.10 -0.59 18.98
N ARG A 127 0.90 -1.47 18.86
CA ARG A 127 2.00 -1.59 19.79
C ARG A 127 3.23 -2.14 19.06
N THR A 128 4.40 -1.55 19.30
CA THR A 128 5.69 -2.01 18.73
C THR A 128 6.41 -3.03 19.63
N GLU A 129 5.93 -3.22 20.85
CA GLU A 129 6.37 -4.23 21.82
C GLU A 129 5.43 -5.44 21.81
N ALA A 130 5.89 -6.58 22.34
CA ALA A 130 5.07 -7.78 22.49
C ALA A 130 3.80 -7.54 23.35
N PRO A 131 2.60 -7.94 22.87
CA PRO A 131 2.32 -8.46 21.54
C PRO A 131 2.34 -7.34 20.49
N MET A 132 3.32 -7.36 19.58
CA MET A 132 3.47 -6.37 18.51
C MET A 132 2.34 -6.55 17.48
N HIS A 133 1.58 -5.49 17.27
CA HIS A 133 0.40 -5.53 16.42
C HIS A 133 0.02 -4.14 15.92
N MET A 134 -0.83 -4.13 14.89
CA MET A 134 -1.65 -2.98 14.53
C MET A 134 -3.06 -3.39 14.19
N ILE A 135 -4.00 -2.51 14.51
CA ILE A 135 -5.41 -2.63 14.21
C ILE A 135 -5.77 -1.44 13.34
N VAL A 136 -6.14 -1.72 12.10
CA VAL A 136 -6.47 -0.72 11.09
C VAL A 136 -7.92 -0.87 10.67
N GLU A 137 -8.50 0.19 10.12
CA GLU A 137 -9.83 0.09 9.53
C GLU A 137 -9.86 -0.98 8.44
N ARG A 138 -10.97 -1.75 8.38
CA ARG A 138 -11.14 -2.78 7.37
C ARG A 138 -11.83 -2.22 6.15
N THR A 139 -11.35 -2.65 5.00
CA THR A 139 -11.84 -2.22 3.69
C THR A 139 -13.06 -3.07 3.31
N PRO A 140 -14.23 -2.46 3.01
CA PRO A 140 -15.43 -3.22 2.68
C PRO A 140 -15.42 -3.75 1.24
N LYS A 141 -14.64 -3.13 0.33
CA LYS A 141 -14.62 -3.46 -1.11
C LYS A 141 -13.29 -4.06 -1.59
N GLY A 142 -12.37 -4.35 -0.68
CA GLY A 142 -11.05 -4.90 -1.00
C GLY A 142 -10.04 -3.82 -1.41
N ASP A 143 -8.94 -4.26 -2.02
CA ASP A 143 -7.97 -3.37 -2.67
C ASP A 143 -8.52 -2.79 -3.98
N LEU A 144 -7.96 -1.67 -4.40
CA LEU A 144 -8.42 -0.90 -5.56
C LEU A 144 -8.26 -1.72 -6.85
N ARG A 145 -7.23 -2.55 -6.99
CA ARG A 145 -7.09 -3.40 -8.18
C ARG A 145 -8.25 -4.39 -8.29
N ALA A 146 -8.56 -5.13 -7.22
CA ALA A 146 -9.68 -6.06 -7.21
C ALA A 146 -11.03 -5.35 -7.47
N TYR A 147 -11.22 -4.17 -6.89
CA TYR A 147 -12.41 -3.35 -7.13
C TYR A 147 -12.54 -2.93 -8.60
N LEU A 148 -11.48 -2.40 -9.20
CA LEU A 148 -11.44 -1.98 -10.60
C LEU A 148 -11.73 -3.14 -11.56
N GLN A 149 -11.12 -4.30 -11.32
CA GLN A 149 -11.39 -5.51 -12.10
C GLN A 149 -12.84 -5.99 -11.96
N GLY A 150 -13.43 -5.82 -10.78
CA GLY A 150 -14.83 -6.14 -10.51
C GLY A 150 -15.81 -5.23 -11.25
N ILE A 151 -15.53 -3.93 -11.35
CA ILE A 151 -16.39 -3.00 -12.09
C ILE A 151 -16.20 -3.12 -13.63
N ALA A 152 -15.04 -3.62 -14.08
CA ALA A 152 -14.75 -3.81 -15.51
C ALA A 152 -15.68 -4.81 -16.22
N ILE A 153 -16.23 -5.76 -15.47
CA ILE A 153 -17.12 -6.82 -15.98
C ILE A 153 -18.61 -6.46 -15.83
N LEU A 154 -18.92 -5.29 -15.27
CA LEU A 154 -20.32 -4.85 -15.13
C LEU A 154 -20.89 -4.44 -16.48
N PRO A 155 -22.21 -4.63 -16.68
CA PRO A 155 -22.88 -4.26 -17.94
C PRO A 155 -22.90 -2.75 -18.18
N THR A 156 -22.82 -1.95 -17.11
CA THR A 156 -22.73 -0.50 -17.14
C THR A 156 -21.30 -0.09 -16.76
N PRO A 157 -20.53 0.52 -17.67
CA PRO A 157 -19.19 1.01 -17.35
C PRO A 157 -19.27 2.19 -16.36
N PRO A 158 -18.26 2.40 -15.50
CA PRO A 158 -18.20 3.58 -14.66
C PRO A 158 -17.99 4.84 -15.50
N GLU A 159 -18.30 5.98 -14.91
CA GLU A 159 -17.97 7.28 -15.47
C GLU A 159 -16.46 7.56 -15.29
N ALA A 160 -15.85 8.27 -16.25
CA ALA A 160 -14.44 8.68 -16.13
C ALA A 160 -14.20 9.56 -14.89
N GLU A 161 -15.21 10.31 -14.46
CA GLU A 161 -15.17 11.15 -13.27
C GLU A 161 -15.00 10.32 -11.98
N GLU A 162 -15.60 9.13 -11.90
CA GLU A 162 -15.41 8.24 -10.76
C GLU A 162 -13.94 7.76 -10.68
N LEU A 163 -13.32 7.45 -11.81
CA LEU A 163 -11.91 7.07 -11.88
C LEU A 163 -10.98 8.24 -11.55
N LEU A 164 -11.33 9.46 -11.98
CA LEU A 164 -10.60 10.67 -11.62
C LEU A 164 -10.70 10.96 -10.11
N GLN A 165 -11.86 10.72 -9.50
CA GLN A 165 -12.03 10.87 -8.05
C GLN A 165 -11.15 9.89 -7.27
N ILE A 166 -11.02 8.63 -7.73
CA ILE A 166 -10.06 7.65 -7.17
C ILE A 166 -8.63 8.20 -7.24
N ALA A 167 -8.22 8.72 -8.40
CA ALA A 167 -6.90 9.29 -8.59
C ALA A 167 -6.64 10.51 -7.70
N LEU A 168 -7.63 11.40 -7.57
CA LEU A 168 -7.59 12.58 -6.70
C LEU A 168 -7.44 12.20 -5.22
N ASP A 169 -8.17 11.19 -4.75
CA ASP A 169 -8.07 10.68 -3.39
C ASP A 169 -6.66 10.19 -3.06
N VAL A 170 -6.06 9.37 -3.93
CA VAL A 170 -4.69 8.89 -3.75
C VAL A 170 -3.68 10.04 -3.86
N CYS A 171 -3.91 10.99 -4.77
CA CYS A 171 -3.07 12.19 -4.88
C CYS A 171 -3.07 13.01 -3.58
N ASN A 172 -4.23 13.20 -2.95
CA ASN A 172 -4.37 13.89 -1.67
C ASN A 172 -3.63 13.16 -0.54
N ALA A 173 -3.69 11.82 -0.52
CA ALA A 173 -2.91 11.00 0.40
C ALA A 173 -1.39 11.24 0.23
N MET A 174 -0.91 11.27 -1.01
CA MET A 174 0.52 11.49 -1.30
C MET A 174 0.99 12.91 -0.98
N ILE A 175 0.14 13.93 -1.17
CA ILE A 175 0.41 15.30 -0.69
C ILE A 175 0.58 15.31 0.83
N PHE A 176 -0.30 14.59 1.55
CA PHE A 176 -0.22 14.49 3.00
C PHE A 176 1.06 13.79 3.46
N LEU A 177 1.46 12.68 2.82
CA LEU A 177 2.73 12.00 3.07
C LEU A 177 3.93 12.92 2.85
N GLY A 178 3.96 13.65 1.73
CA GLY A 178 5.04 14.60 1.42
C GLY A 178 5.14 15.73 2.47
N GLY A 179 4.01 16.18 3.02
CA GLY A 179 3.99 17.14 4.13
C GLY A 179 4.48 16.58 5.48
N LYS A 180 4.71 15.26 5.56
CA LYS A 180 5.31 14.57 6.71
C LYS A 180 6.71 14.03 6.39
N ASP A 181 7.27 14.41 5.25
CA ASP A 181 8.55 13.92 4.74
C ASP A 181 8.59 12.38 4.68
N ILE A 182 7.50 11.73 4.27
CA ILE A 182 7.40 10.28 4.12
C ILE A 182 7.39 9.90 2.64
N ILE A 183 8.29 9.00 2.25
CA ILE A 183 8.34 8.38 0.92
C ILE A 183 7.67 7.01 1.01
N HIS A 184 6.69 6.74 0.14
CA HIS A 184 5.89 5.51 0.15
C HIS A 184 6.65 4.30 -0.38
N ARG A 185 7.31 4.43 -1.54
CA ARG A 185 8.14 3.41 -2.21
C ARG A 185 7.44 2.17 -2.76
N ASP A 186 6.15 2.01 -2.48
CA ASP A 186 5.34 0.89 -2.99
C ASP A 186 3.95 1.33 -3.47
N LEU A 187 3.87 2.46 -4.19
CA LEU A 187 2.59 3.02 -4.63
C LEU A 187 2.04 2.26 -5.84
N CYS A 188 0.99 1.47 -5.64
CA CYS A 188 0.28 0.72 -6.68
C CYS A 188 -1.19 0.47 -6.30
N ALA A 189 -1.99 -0.02 -7.24
CA ALA A 189 -3.43 -0.20 -7.01
C ALA A 189 -3.74 -1.25 -5.93
N LYS A 190 -2.86 -2.23 -5.70
CA LYS A 190 -3.05 -3.23 -4.63
C LYS A 190 -2.90 -2.64 -3.21
N ASN A 191 -2.20 -1.52 -3.09
CA ASN A 191 -1.93 -0.86 -1.82
C ASN A 191 -2.89 0.31 -1.56
N CYS A 192 -3.83 0.55 -2.48
CA CYS A 192 -4.95 1.46 -2.30
C CYS A 192 -6.21 0.64 -1.98
N PHE A 193 -7.12 1.21 -1.21
CA PHE A 193 -8.28 0.49 -0.71
C PHE A 193 -9.56 1.29 -0.87
N VAL A 194 -10.64 0.59 -1.21
CA VAL A 194 -11.90 1.22 -1.58
C VAL A 194 -12.92 1.14 -0.45
N PHE A 195 -13.48 2.31 -0.11
CA PHE A 195 -14.49 2.53 0.90
C PHE A 195 -15.74 3.15 0.30
N ILE A 196 -16.85 3.02 1.02
CA ILE A 196 -18.08 3.77 0.75
C ILE A 196 -18.41 4.51 2.05
N GLU A 197 -18.31 5.83 2.02
CA GLU A 197 -18.68 6.71 3.13
C GLU A 197 -19.84 7.59 2.67
N GLU A 198 -20.96 7.55 3.39
CA GLU A 198 -22.17 8.34 3.08
C GLU A 198 -22.67 8.17 1.63
N GLY A 199 -22.51 6.97 1.06
CA GLY A 199 -22.93 6.66 -0.31
C GLY A 199 -21.96 7.12 -1.40
N LYS A 200 -20.81 7.70 -1.04
CA LYS A 200 -19.77 8.11 -1.98
C LYS A 200 -18.58 7.18 -1.94
N LEU A 201 -17.98 6.96 -3.10
CA LEU A 201 -16.71 6.24 -3.24
C LEU A 201 -15.60 7.06 -2.57
N LEU A 202 -14.79 6.40 -1.74
CA LEU A 202 -13.61 6.99 -1.13
C LEU A 202 -12.44 6.01 -1.24
N THR A 203 -11.33 6.48 -1.78
CA THR A 203 -10.10 5.69 -1.87
C THR A 203 -9.13 6.10 -0.76
N LYS A 204 -8.58 5.11 -0.06
CA LYS A 204 -7.58 5.32 0.98
C LYS A 204 -6.29 4.57 0.64
N LEU A 205 -5.16 5.26 0.74
CA LEU A 205 -3.84 4.65 0.63
C LEU A 205 -3.51 3.91 1.93
N GLY A 206 -2.96 2.70 1.79
CA GLY A 206 -2.45 1.91 2.88
C GLY A 206 -1.16 1.18 2.50
N ASP A 207 -0.79 0.23 3.34
CA ASP A 207 0.41 -0.60 3.21
C ASP A 207 1.76 0.17 3.19
N PHE A 208 2.20 0.56 4.39
CA PHE A 208 3.40 1.41 4.58
C PHE A 208 4.65 0.60 4.95
N HIS A 209 4.69 -0.71 4.64
CA HIS A 209 5.78 -1.59 5.08
C HIS A 209 7.15 -1.25 4.47
N LEU A 210 7.17 -0.64 3.27
CA LEU A 210 8.38 -0.12 2.62
C LEU A 210 8.61 1.38 2.83
N ALA A 211 7.62 2.07 3.41
CA ALA A 211 7.67 3.51 3.59
C ALA A 211 8.79 3.93 4.55
N ARG A 212 9.32 5.14 4.35
CA ARG A 212 10.40 5.69 5.18
C ARG A 212 10.29 7.19 5.32
N LEU A 213 10.83 7.71 6.42
CA LEU A 213 11.13 9.14 6.53
C LEU A 213 12.26 9.51 5.55
N SER A 214 12.05 10.58 4.81
CA SER A 214 13.10 11.24 4.04
C SER A 214 14.19 11.67 5.03
N HIS A 215 15.45 11.38 4.71
CA HIS A 215 16.58 11.74 5.56
C HIS A 215 16.93 13.24 5.45
N SER A 216 16.11 14.00 4.72
CA SER A 216 16.15 15.45 4.71
C SER A 216 15.51 15.93 6.01
N GLY A 217 16.29 16.51 6.93
CA GLY A 217 15.72 17.25 8.06
C GLY A 217 14.71 18.31 7.58
N PRO A 218 13.96 18.96 8.51
CA PRO A 218 12.89 19.89 8.16
C PRO A 218 13.35 20.86 7.07
N LYS A 219 12.62 20.89 5.95
CA LYS A 219 12.87 21.74 4.78
C LYS A 219 12.83 23.21 5.23
N SER A 220 13.97 23.75 5.66
CA SER A 220 14.13 25.17 5.97
C SER A 220 13.97 25.97 4.68
N PRO A 221 13.16 27.04 4.64
CA PRO A 221 12.79 27.73 3.40
C PRO A 221 13.94 28.45 2.69
N ASN A 222 15.17 28.39 3.22
CA ASN A 222 16.33 29.12 2.72
C ASN A 222 17.50 28.24 2.25
N ASN A 223 17.31 26.93 2.02
CA ASN A 223 18.41 26.06 1.58
C ASN A 223 18.22 25.54 0.13
N THR A 224 18.60 26.36 -0.84
CA THR A 224 18.74 25.99 -2.26
C THR A 224 20.00 25.16 -2.57
N LEU A 225 20.73 24.67 -1.57
CA LEU A 225 22.07 24.06 -1.75
C LEU A 225 22.34 22.78 -0.93
N SER A 226 21.32 21.97 -0.63
CA SER A 226 21.53 20.65 -0.02
C SER A 226 20.79 19.54 -0.79
N ARG A 227 21.06 19.44 -2.10
CA ARG A 227 20.56 18.39 -3.00
C ARG A 227 21.53 17.20 -3.15
N GLN A 228 22.61 17.16 -2.36
CA GLN A 228 23.68 16.16 -2.50
C GLN A 228 23.81 15.18 -1.31
N GLN A 229 22.86 15.19 -0.38
CA GLN A 229 22.78 14.15 0.66
C GLN A 229 21.40 13.49 0.69
N SER A 230 20.88 13.12 -0.48
CA SER A 230 20.08 11.91 -0.57
C SER A 230 21.01 10.77 -0.21
N SER A 231 21.03 10.38 1.07
CA SER A 231 21.78 9.21 1.51
C SER A 231 21.33 8.01 0.69
N SER A 232 22.15 7.63 -0.29
CA SER A 232 22.09 6.38 -1.04
C SER A 232 22.25 5.26 -0.03
N THR A 233 21.16 4.91 0.65
CA THR A 233 21.07 3.65 1.37
C THR A 233 20.99 2.60 0.28
N SER A 234 22.15 2.09 -0.16
CA SER A 234 22.23 0.96 -1.07
C SER A 234 21.26 -0.11 -0.58
N VAL A 235 20.20 -0.29 -1.34
CA VAL A 235 19.20 -1.32 -1.09
C VAL A 235 19.96 -2.64 -1.21
N THR A 236 20.04 -3.42 -0.13
CA THR A 236 20.64 -4.75 -0.20
C THR A 236 19.85 -5.60 -1.20
N LYS A 237 20.49 -6.54 -1.90
CA LYS A 237 19.80 -7.41 -2.88
C LYS A 237 18.56 -8.11 -2.29
N ASP A 238 18.56 -8.39 -0.98
CA ASP A 238 17.41 -8.98 -0.27
C ASP A 238 16.21 -8.03 -0.10
N LEU A 239 16.44 -6.72 -0.09
CA LEU A 239 15.40 -5.70 -0.12
C LEU A 239 14.91 -5.46 -1.55
N ALA A 240 15.76 -5.63 -2.57
CA ALA A 240 15.38 -5.44 -3.98
C ALA A 240 14.20 -6.34 -4.38
N ASN A 241 14.19 -7.59 -3.93
CA ASN A 241 13.12 -8.57 -4.17
C ASN A 241 11.78 -8.23 -3.48
N GLN A 242 11.70 -7.16 -2.68
CA GLN A 242 10.47 -6.72 -2.01
C GLN A 242 9.76 -5.61 -2.78
N PHE A 243 10.42 -4.93 -3.71
CA PHE A 243 9.83 -3.81 -4.43
C PHE A 243 9.08 -4.27 -5.68
N ALA A 244 7.98 -3.58 -5.98
CA ALA A 244 7.21 -3.81 -7.18
C ALA A 244 7.88 -3.12 -8.39
N VAL A 245 8.83 -3.81 -9.05
CA VAL A 245 9.69 -3.29 -10.13
C VAL A 245 8.93 -2.47 -11.19
N ARG A 246 7.74 -2.92 -11.61
CA ARG A 246 6.95 -2.24 -12.66
C ARG A 246 6.50 -0.83 -12.28
N TRP A 247 6.44 -0.51 -10.99
CA TRP A 247 6.06 0.81 -10.49
C TRP A 247 7.27 1.68 -10.12
N MET A 248 8.48 1.13 -10.18
CA MET A 248 9.68 1.84 -9.77
C MET A 248 10.16 2.81 -10.86
N ALA A 249 10.66 3.96 -10.40
CA ALA A 249 11.32 4.93 -11.26
C ALA A 249 12.71 4.46 -11.70
N VAL A 250 13.22 5.00 -12.81
CA VAL A 250 14.54 4.64 -13.36
C VAL A 250 15.64 4.76 -12.31
N GLU A 251 15.68 5.87 -11.56
CA GLU A 251 16.67 6.12 -10.51
C GLU A 251 16.54 5.15 -9.32
N ALA A 252 15.32 4.70 -9.03
CA ALA A 252 15.06 3.73 -7.96
C ALA A 252 15.52 2.32 -8.37
N ILE A 253 15.31 1.95 -9.63
CA ILE A 253 15.79 0.67 -10.19
C ILE A 253 17.32 0.68 -10.28
N GLN A 254 17.89 1.71 -10.92
CA GLN A 254 19.31 1.76 -11.26
C GLN A 254 20.21 1.99 -10.05
N PHE A 255 19.79 2.87 -9.13
CA PHE A 255 20.64 3.34 -8.04
C PHE A 255 20.06 3.09 -6.65
N GLY A 256 18.83 2.56 -6.55
CA GLY A 256 18.13 2.44 -5.26
C GLY A 256 17.77 3.80 -4.64
N GLU A 257 17.65 4.84 -5.47
CA GLU A 257 17.33 6.20 -5.02
C GLU A 257 15.83 6.41 -4.96
N PHE A 258 15.30 6.61 -3.74
CA PHE A 258 13.88 6.87 -3.51
C PHE A 258 13.67 8.25 -2.90
N GLY A 259 12.72 8.99 -3.45
CA GLY A 259 12.28 10.30 -2.98
C GLY A 259 10.89 10.66 -3.52
N ASP A 260 10.46 11.92 -3.30
CA ASP A 260 9.13 12.39 -3.72
C ASP A 260 8.92 12.15 -5.24
N ALA A 261 9.96 12.41 -6.04
CA ALA A 261 9.92 12.22 -7.50
C ALA A 261 9.78 10.75 -7.93
N SER A 262 10.34 9.79 -7.17
CA SER A 262 10.18 8.37 -7.48
C SER A 262 8.75 7.89 -7.20
N ASP A 263 8.12 8.40 -6.13
CA ASP A 263 6.70 8.12 -5.87
C ASP A 263 5.78 8.77 -6.92
N VAL A 264 6.15 9.93 -7.47
CA VAL A 264 5.43 10.55 -8.60
C VAL A 264 5.45 9.65 -9.83
N TRP A 265 6.58 9.01 -10.14
CA TRP A 265 6.64 8.01 -11.22
C TRP A 265 5.69 6.83 -10.96
N SER A 266 5.75 6.25 -9.76
CA SER A 266 4.84 5.16 -9.35
C SER A 266 3.37 5.56 -9.46
N PHE A 267 3.06 6.82 -9.15
CA PHE A 267 1.71 7.37 -9.30
C PHE A 267 1.27 7.40 -10.78
N GLY A 268 2.14 7.73 -11.73
CA GLY A 268 1.82 7.63 -13.16
C GLY A 268 1.46 6.21 -13.61
N ILE A 269 2.18 5.22 -13.11
CA ILE A 269 1.86 3.81 -13.36
C ILE A 269 0.51 3.44 -12.72
N LEU A 270 0.24 3.91 -11.50
CA LEU A 270 -1.05 3.74 -10.82
C LEU A 270 -2.20 4.39 -11.59
N LEU A 271 -2.03 5.59 -12.16
CA LEU A 271 -3.04 6.20 -13.03
C LEU A 271 -3.35 5.30 -14.23
N SER A 272 -2.33 4.69 -14.85
CA SER A 272 -2.57 3.69 -15.88
C SER A 272 -3.36 2.49 -15.35
N GLU A 273 -3.07 1.97 -14.15
CA GLU A 273 -3.88 0.90 -13.56
C GLU A 273 -5.33 1.33 -13.36
N ILE A 274 -5.59 2.53 -12.83
CA ILE A 274 -6.93 3.07 -12.60
C ILE A 274 -7.71 3.14 -13.91
N PHE A 275 -7.14 3.79 -14.93
CA PHE A 275 -7.80 3.97 -16.22
C PHE A 275 -7.74 2.73 -17.13
N THR A 276 -7.10 1.64 -16.70
CA THR A 276 -7.16 0.34 -17.37
C THR A 276 -7.84 -0.73 -16.53
N PHE A 277 -8.59 -0.32 -15.51
CA PHE A 277 -9.37 -1.20 -14.65
C PHE A 277 -8.54 -2.30 -13.97
N GLY A 278 -7.37 -1.93 -13.45
CA GLY A 278 -6.43 -2.85 -12.81
C GLY A 278 -5.64 -3.69 -13.82
N GLY A 279 -5.46 -3.19 -15.05
CA GLY A 279 -4.58 -3.76 -16.05
C GLY A 279 -3.15 -3.85 -15.54
N LYS A 280 -2.48 -4.99 -15.79
CA LYS A 280 -1.08 -5.17 -15.36
C LYS A 280 -0.19 -4.25 -16.22
N PRO A 281 0.63 -3.37 -15.61
CA PRO A 281 1.54 -2.50 -16.37
C PRO A 281 2.48 -3.31 -17.27
N TYR A 282 2.77 -2.77 -18.46
CA TYR A 282 3.64 -3.35 -19.51
C TYR A 282 3.14 -4.64 -20.17
N ILE A 283 1.89 -5.08 -19.96
CA ILE A 283 1.35 -6.30 -20.58
C ILE A 283 0.30 -6.03 -21.65
N ASN A 284 -0.52 -4.99 -21.47
CA ASN A 284 -1.65 -4.70 -22.36
C ASN A 284 -1.33 -3.49 -23.25
N MET A 285 -0.19 -3.54 -23.93
CA MET A 285 0.30 -2.41 -24.71
C MET A 285 -0.27 -2.43 -26.15
N PRO A 286 -0.64 -1.27 -26.70
CA PRO A 286 -1.20 -1.17 -28.05
C PRO A 286 -0.25 -1.66 -29.16
N SER A 287 1.04 -1.38 -29.07
CA SER A 287 2.04 -1.76 -30.08
C SER A 287 2.28 -3.28 -30.21
N GLY A 288 1.64 -4.10 -29.39
CA GLY A 288 1.86 -5.55 -29.34
C GLY A 288 3.06 -5.97 -28.49
N LEU A 289 3.81 -5.01 -27.93
CA LEU A 289 4.88 -5.29 -26.98
C LEU A 289 4.29 -5.65 -25.60
N SER A 290 4.43 -6.89 -25.16
CA SER A 290 4.01 -7.33 -23.82
C SER A 290 5.20 -7.91 -23.06
N LEU A 291 5.36 -7.51 -21.80
CA LEU A 291 6.43 -7.95 -20.90
C LEU A 291 5.85 -8.68 -19.68
N ASP A 292 5.94 -10.01 -19.70
CA ASP A 292 5.34 -10.86 -18.67
C ASP A 292 6.15 -10.91 -17.37
N ARG A 293 7.49 -10.87 -17.48
CA ARG A 293 8.43 -10.96 -16.35
C ARG A 293 8.89 -9.59 -15.88
N ASP A 294 9.25 -9.48 -14.62
CA ASP A 294 9.64 -8.21 -14.01
C ASP A 294 11.06 -7.81 -14.44
N GLU A 295 11.94 -8.79 -14.72
CA GLU A 295 13.29 -8.55 -15.24
C GLU A 295 13.25 -7.94 -16.65
N ASP A 296 12.31 -8.37 -17.50
CA ASP A 296 12.15 -7.82 -18.85
C ASP A 296 11.65 -6.35 -18.78
N VAL A 297 10.79 -6.04 -17.80
CA VAL A 297 10.35 -4.65 -17.55
C VAL A 297 11.50 -3.80 -17.02
N GLU A 298 12.31 -4.33 -16.12
CA GLU A 298 13.50 -3.66 -15.61
C GLU A 298 14.43 -3.24 -16.77
N GLU A 299 14.80 -4.20 -17.63
CA GLU A 299 15.66 -3.95 -18.79
C GLU A 299 15.03 -2.93 -19.76
N PHE A 300 13.72 -3.05 -20.02
CA PHE A 300 12.99 -2.14 -20.90
C PHE A 300 13.03 -0.69 -20.40
N VAL A 301 12.76 -0.47 -19.10
CA VAL A 301 12.75 0.86 -18.47
C VAL A 301 14.17 1.43 -18.40
N LEU A 302 15.17 0.61 -18.03
CA LEU A 302 16.58 1.03 -17.98
C LEU A 302 17.14 1.38 -19.37
N SER A 303 16.58 0.81 -20.43
CA SER A 303 16.91 1.16 -21.82
C SER A 303 16.32 2.50 -22.28
N GLY A 304 15.66 3.25 -21.39
CA GLY A 304 15.10 4.57 -21.69
C GLY A 304 13.65 4.53 -22.18
N ASN A 305 13.03 3.35 -22.29
CA ASN A 305 11.63 3.25 -22.69
C ASN A 305 10.69 3.60 -21.53
N ARG A 306 9.42 3.87 -21.85
CA ARG A 306 8.35 4.23 -20.91
C ARG A 306 7.12 3.37 -21.14
N LEU A 307 6.20 3.40 -20.17
CA LEU A 307 4.92 2.74 -20.31
C LEU A 307 4.13 3.35 -21.49
N GLU A 308 3.93 2.57 -22.54
CA GLU A 308 2.94 2.84 -23.57
C GLU A 308 1.52 2.84 -23.00
N LEU A 309 0.73 3.84 -23.37
CA LEU A 309 -0.58 4.08 -22.79
C LEU A 309 -1.68 3.57 -23.72
N HIS A 310 -2.64 2.85 -23.14
CA HIS A 310 -3.76 2.32 -23.90
C HIS A 310 -4.59 3.46 -24.56
N PRO A 311 -5.00 3.35 -25.84
CA PRO A 311 -5.71 4.38 -26.59
C PRO A 311 -6.96 4.91 -25.89
N LYS A 312 -7.66 4.01 -25.18
CA LYS A 312 -8.87 4.35 -24.43
C LYS A 312 -8.64 5.23 -23.21
N ILE A 313 -7.42 5.34 -22.67
CA ILE A 313 -7.13 6.29 -21.59
C ILE A 313 -7.41 7.71 -22.13
N PRO A 314 -8.17 8.56 -21.41
CA PRO A 314 -8.48 9.91 -21.89
C PRO A 314 -7.20 10.72 -22.11
N GLU A 315 -7.16 11.55 -23.14
CA GLU A 315 -5.93 12.23 -23.54
C GLU A 315 -5.36 13.15 -22.45
N SER A 316 -6.24 13.84 -21.72
CA SER A 316 -5.88 14.64 -20.55
C SER A 316 -5.14 13.81 -19.49
N ILE A 317 -5.55 12.56 -19.28
CA ILE A 317 -4.91 11.63 -18.35
C ILE A 317 -3.61 11.09 -18.92
N LYS A 318 -3.55 10.77 -20.22
CA LYS A 318 -2.30 10.32 -20.86
C LYS A 318 -1.19 11.34 -20.70
N VAL A 319 -1.49 12.62 -20.94
CA VAL A 319 -0.55 13.73 -20.74
C VAL A 319 -0.03 13.75 -19.30
N LEU A 320 -0.91 13.62 -18.30
CA LEU A 320 -0.48 13.59 -16.90
C LEU A 320 0.40 12.39 -16.57
N ILE A 321 0.10 11.20 -17.09
CA ILE A 321 0.95 10.01 -16.92
C ILE A 321 2.33 10.22 -17.56
N GLN A 322 2.39 10.80 -18.75
CA GLN A 322 3.65 11.07 -19.43
C GLN A 322 4.51 12.08 -18.66
N LEU A 323 3.90 13.11 -18.05
CA LEU A 323 4.59 14.09 -17.21
C LEU A 323 5.25 13.47 -15.97
N THR A 324 4.75 12.35 -15.45
CA THR A 324 5.42 11.65 -14.33
C THR A 324 6.56 10.76 -14.78
N MET A 325 6.69 10.50 -16.09
CA MET A 325 7.63 9.56 -16.69
C MET A 325 8.83 10.25 -17.35
N VAL A 326 9.05 11.54 -17.05
CA VAL A 326 10.26 12.27 -17.46
C VAL A 326 11.39 12.12 -16.42
N ASP A 327 12.51 12.80 -16.65
CA ASP A 327 13.61 12.86 -15.68
C ASP A 327 13.12 13.34 -14.32
N ALA A 328 13.66 12.77 -13.24
CA ALA A 328 13.19 12.99 -11.87
C ALA A 328 13.07 14.48 -11.49
N ASP A 329 13.99 15.31 -11.98
CA ASP A 329 14.06 16.75 -11.73
C ASP A 329 12.95 17.57 -12.39
N HIS A 330 12.32 17.02 -13.44
CA HIS A 330 11.30 17.68 -14.24
C HIS A 330 9.89 17.13 -13.97
N ARG A 331 9.76 16.09 -13.14
CA ARG A 331 8.46 15.54 -12.77
C ARG A 331 7.66 16.56 -11.93
N PRO A 332 6.34 16.65 -12.13
CA PRO A 332 5.50 17.55 -11.34
C PRO A 332 5.43 17.11 -9.87
N SER A 333 5.13 18.04 -8.98
CA SER A 333 4.76 17.69 -7.59
C SER A 333 3.34 17.11 -7.55
N PHE A 334 3.03 16.34 -6.49
CA PHE A 334 1.65 15.90 -6.26
C PHE A 334 0.66 17.07 -6.13
N THR A 335 1.07 18.21 -5.58
CA THR A 335 0.24 19.42 -5.54
C THR A 335 -0.10 19.92 -6.95
N SER A 336 0.88 19.94 -7.85
CA SER A 336 0.68 20.33 -9.25
C SER A 336 -0.21 19.33 -9.99
N LEU A 337 -0.02 18.03 -9.76
CA LEU A 337 -0.88 17.00 -10.33
C LEU A 337 -2.34 17.14 -9.88
N ARG A 338 -2.57 17.44 -8.60
CA ARG A 338 -3.92 17.69 -8.08
C ARG A 338 -4.58 18.88 -8.76
N GLU A 339 -3.86 19.98 -8.95
CA GLU A 339 -4.39 21.16 -9.67
C GLU A 339 -4.78 20.82 -11.09
N ASN A 340 -3.96 20.01 -11.79
CA ASN A 340 -4.31 19.52 -13.11
C ASN A 340 -5.56 18.64 -13.09
N PHE A 341 -5.68 17.68 -12.17
CA PHE A 341 -6.87 16.84 -12.04
C PHE A 341 -8.15 17.65 -11.82
N LEU A 342 -8.11 18.67 -10.95
CA LEU A 342 -9.27 19.54 -10.69
C LEU A 342 -9.67 20.40 -11.91
N ALA A 343 -8.77 20.57 -12.88
CA ALA A 343 -9.04 21.29 -14.11
C ALA A 343 -9.58 20.39 -15.24
N ILE A 344 -9.49 19.06 -15.09
CA ILE A 344 -10.02 18.12 -16.09
C ILE A 344 -11.54 18.18 -16.08
N LYS A 345 -12.10 18.15 -17.29
CA LYS A 345 -13.51 17.91 -17.53
C LYS A 345 -13.61 16.82 -18.57
N PHE A 346 -14.37 15.76 -18.27
CA PHE A 346 -14.75 14.79 -19.28
C PHE A 346 -16.03 15.29 -19.96
N GLU A 347 -16.06 15.26 -21.29
CA GLU A 347 -17.30 15.49 -22.04
C GLU A 347 -18.07 14.17 -22.02
N ASP A 348 -19.01 14.00 -21.07
CA ASP A 348 -19.98 12.90 -20.88
C ASP A 348 -19.72 11.58 -21.65
N ASP A 349 -18.57 10.95 -21.39
CA ASP A 349 -18.20 9.67 -21.96
C ASP A 349 -18.24 8.59 -20.88
N ILE A 350 -19.21 7.69 -21.01
CA ILE A 350 -19.19 6.40 -20.32
C ILE A 350 -17.83 5.75 -20.62
N TYR A 351 -17.02 5.52 -19.57
CA TYR A 351 -15.65 5.05 -19.76
C TYR A 351 -15.62 3.54 -19.99
N ALA A 352 -15.50 3.13 -21.25
CA ALA A 352 -15.46 1.72 -21.60
C ALA A 352 -14.13 1.07 -21.18
N SER A 353 -14.22 -0.14 -20.60
CA SER A 353 -13.05 -0.96 -20.24
C SER A 353 -12.11 -1.18 -21.43
N PRO A 354 -10.80 -0.90 -21.28
CA PRO A 354 -9.79 -1.28 -22.26
C PRO A 354 -9.76 -2.78 -22.60
N ALA A 355 -10.20 -3.66 -21.69
CA ALA A 355 -10.25 -5.10 -21.97
C ALA A 355 -11.35 -5.48 -23.00
N ASN A 356 -12.37 -4.63 -23.17
CA ASN A 356 -13.39 -4.78 -24.22
C ASN A 356 -13.02 -4.00 -25.50
N PHE A 357 -11.78 -3.53 -25.59
CA PHE A 357 -11.26 -2.90 -26.80
C PHE A 357 -10.96 -3.98 -27.84
N GLU A 358 -11.93 -4.30 -28.69
CA GLU A 358 -11.61 -4.93 -29.97
C GLU A 358 -10.80 -3.93 -30.79
N TYR A 359 -9.58 -4.34 -31.19
CA TYR A 359 -8.84 -3.71 -32.26
C TYR A 359 -9.68 -3.84 -33.55
N SER A 360 -10.67 -2.97 -33.70
CA SER A 360 -11.18 -2.66 -35.03
C SER A 360 -10.03 -1.97 -35.73
N TYR A 361 -9.30 -2.73 -36.54
CA TYR A 361 -8.48 -2.15 -37.59
C TYR A 361 -9.40 -1.18 -38.32
N VAL A 362 -9.17 0.12 -38.11
CA VAL A 362 -9.64 1.12 -39.04
C VAL A 362 -8.94 0.74 -40.34
N ASN A 363 -9.67 0.02 -41.20
CA ASN A 363 -9.35 -0.10 -42.61
C ASN A 363 -9.35 1.33 -43.15
N TYR A 364 -8.24 2.04 -42.94
CA TYR A 364 -7.86 3.13 -43.81
C TYR A 364 -7.65 2.47 -45.17
N ASN A 365 -8.65 2.67 -46.02
CA ASN A 365 -8.66 2.30 -47.42
C ASN A 365 -7.27 2.52 -48.01
N ALA A 366 -6.58 1.41 -48.29
CA ALA A 366 -5.52 1.44 -49.26
C ALA A 366 -6.19 1.54 -50.63
N SER A 367 -5.88 2.63 -51.35
CA SER A 367 -5.95 2.79 -52.81
C SER A 367 -7.36 2.85 -53.42
N ASP A 368 -7.81 3.90 -54.12
CA ASP A 368 -7.03 4.73 -55.07
C ASP A 368 -6.02 3.87 -55.83
N ILE A 369 -6.57 3.19 -56.85
CA ILE A 369 -5.98 2.35 -57.91
C ILE A 369 -6.09 0.84 -57.69
#